data_AF-A0A354C6S5-F1
#
_entry.id   AF-A0A354C6S5-F1
#
_cell.length_a   1.000
_cell.length_b   1.000
_cell.length_c   1.000
_cell.angle_alpha   90.00
_cell.angle_beta   90.00
_cell.angle_gamma   90.00
#
_symmetry.space_group_name_H-M   'P 1'
#
loop_
_entity.id
_entity.type
_entity.pdbx_description
1 polymer ?
#
loop_
_entity_poly.entity_id
_entity_poly.type
_entity_poly.pdbx_seq_one_letter_code
_entity_poly.pdbx_strand_id
1 'polypeptide(L)'
;MFETLTEKLEGIFKKLRQRGSLNEENIASALKEIRMVLLEADVSFKVVKDFIEEIRSQAVGREVLESITPGQQVVKIVHDRLVDLLGGKS
;
A
#
# COMPACT_ATOMS: atom_id res chain seq x y z
N MET A 1 4.22 -16.84 -10.27
CA MET A 1 2.94 -16.10 -10.11
C MET A 1 3.06 -14.99 -9.07
N PHE A 2 3.58 -15.28 -7.86
CA PHE A 2 3.86 -14.24 -6.84
C PHE A 2 5.10 -13.39 -7.10
N GLU A 3 6.08 -13.84 -7.87
CA GLU A 3 7.32 -13.07 -8.13
C GLU A 3 7.05 -11.75 -8.85
N THR A 4 6.19 -11.75 -9.87
CA THR A 4 5.82 -10.53 -10.61
C THR A 4 5.06 -9.52 -9.75
N LEU A 5 4.23 -10.01 -8.81
CA LEU A 5 3.55 -9.18 -7.81
C LEU A 5 4.57 -8.55 -6.86
N THR A 6 5.49 -9.36 -6.34
CA THR A 6 6.55 -8.92 -5.42
C THR A 6 7.44 -7.86 -6.05
N GLU A 7 7.94 -8.07 -7.28
CA GLU A 7 8.79 -7.10 -7.98
C GLU A 7 8.08 -5.74 -8.19
N LYS A 8 6.81 -5.78 -8.61
CA LYS A 8 6.03 -4.55 -8.82
C LYS A 8 5.78 -3.82 -7.50
N LEU A 9 5.44 -4.54 -6.43
CA LEU A 9 5.24 -3.95 -5.10
C LEU A 9 6.54 -3.38 -4.52
N GLU A 10 7.67 -4.09 -4.65
CA GLU A 10 8.98 -3.59 -4.23
C GLU A 10 9.36 -2.30 -4.96
N GLY A 11 9.08 -2.21 -6.26
CA GLY A 11 9.26 -0.99 -7.04
C GLY A 11 8.46 0.19 -6.48
N ILE A 12 7.18 -0.03 -6.16
CA ILE A 12 6.31 0.98 -5.56
C ILE A 12 6.82 1.40 -4.18
N PHE A 13 7.18 0.44 -3.33
CA PHE A 13 7.69 0.71 -1.98
C PHE A 13 9.04 1.45 -2.00
N LYS A 14 9.92 1.14 -2.95
CA LYS A 14 11.19 1.85 -3.12
C LYS A 14 10.97 3.31 -3.48
N LYS A 15 10.03 3.61 -4.39
CA LYS A 15 9.63 4.99 -4.72
C LYS A 15 9.08 5.74 -3.50
N LEU A 16 8.24 5.08 -2.70
CA LEU A 16 7.67 5.68 -1.48
C LEU A 16 8.72 5.96 -0.40
N ARG A 17 9.68 5.04 -0.19
CA ARG A 17 10.75 5.20 0.81
C ARG A 17 11.79 6.24 0.41
N GLN A 18 12.08 6.42 -0.88
CA GLN A 18 13.04 7.41 -1.37
C GLN A 18 12.51 8.85 -1.29
N ARG A 19 11.20 9.03 -1.11
CA ARG A 19 10.60 10.36 -0.96
C ARG A 19 10.67 10.77 0.52
N GLY A 20 11.50 11.77 0.81
CA GLY A 20 11.70 12.30 2.17
C GLY A 20 10.47 12.99 2.76
N SER A 21 9.47 13.33 1.96
CA SER A 21 8.16 13.81 2.39
C SER A 21 7.07 13.20 1.51
N LEU A 22 6.01 12.68 2.14
CA LEU A 22 4.82 12.22 1.44
C LEU A 22 3.72 13.27 1.53
N ASN A 23 3.04 13.47 0.42
CA ASN A 23 1.80 14.24 0.33
C ASN A 23 0.66 13.30 -0.11
N GLU A 24 -0.58 13.76 0.02
CA GLU A 24 -1.76 12.97 -0.35
C GLU A 24 -1.73 12.51 -1.81
N GLU A 25 -1.24 13.34 -2.74
CA GLU A 25 -1.13 12.97 -4.17
C GLU A 25 -0.19 11.78 -4.40
N ASN A 26 0.96 11.76 -3.72
CA ASN A 26 1.92 10.67 -3.84
C ASN A 26 1.35 9.36 -3.29
N ILE A 27 0.63 9.44 -2.17
CA ILE A 27 -0.05 8.28 -1.57
C ILE A 27 -1.14 7.78 -2.53
N ALA A 28 -1.99 8.67 -3.04
CA ALA A 28 -3.04 8.32 -3.98
C ALA A 28 -2.50 7.68 -5.26
N SER A 29 -1.38 8.18 -5.80
CA SER A 29 -0.73 7.58 -6.97
C SER A 29 -0.20 6.18 -6.67
N ALA A 30 0.45 5.98 -5.52
CA ALA A 30 0.95 4.67 -5.13
C ALA A 30 -0.19 3.66 -4.91
N LEU A 31 -1.29 4.08 -4.26
CA LEU A 31 -2.47 3.23 -4.09
C LEU A 31 -3.11 2.83 -5.42
N LYS A 32 -3.09 3.73 -6.41
CA LYS A 32 -3.57 3.44 -7.77
C LYS A 32 -2.69 2.39 -8.47
N GLU A 33 -1.37 2.48 -8.32
CA GLU A 33 -0.43 1.46 -8.82
C GLU A 33 -0.71 0.11 -8.13
N ILE A 34 -0.78 0.08 -6.79
CA ILE A 34 -1.07 -1.14 -6.01
C ILE A 34 -2.38 -1.79 -6.45
N ARG A 35 -3.44 -0.99 -6.64
CA ARG A 35 -4.73 -1.48 -7.14
C ARG A 35 -4.60 -2.22 -8.48
N MET A 36 -3.85 -1.65 -9.42
CA MET A 36 -3.67 -2.24 -10.74
C MET A 36 -2.91 -3.56 -10.65
N VAL A 37 -1.84 -3.60 -9.86
CA VAL A 37 -1.04 -4.82 -9.64
C VAL A 37 -1.86 -5.94 -8.99
N LEU A 38 -2.70 -5.62 -8.01
CA LEU A 38 -3.56 -6.60 -7.34
C LEU A 38 -4.62 -7.18 -8.29
N LEU A 39 -5.21 -6.34 -9.15
CA LEU A 39 -6.19 -6.81 -10.15
C LEU A 39 -5.53 -7.69 -11.23
N GLU A 40 -4.30 -7.37 -11.64
CA GLU A 40 -3.51 -8.20 -12.57
C GLU A 40 -3.13 -9.56 -11.97
N ALA A 41 -3.10 -9.67 -10.63
CA ALA A 41 -2.78 -10.89 -9.91
C ALA A 41 -4.01 -11.79 -9.63
N ASP A 42 -5.11 -11.61 -10.37
CA ASP A 42 -6.38 -12.34 -10.22
C ASP A 42 -7.04 -12.18 -8.83
N VAL A 43 -6.78 -11.07 -8.12
CA VAL A 43 -7.48 -10.75 -6.87
C VAL A 43 -8.86 -10.17 -7.16
N SER A 44 -9.89 -10.62 -6.42
CA SER A 44 -11.27 -10.13 -6.57
C SER A 44 -11.36 -8.62 -6.40
N PHE A 45 -12.05 -7.95 -7.32
CA PHE A 45 -12.26 -6.49 -7.29
C PHE A 45 -12.82 -5.99 -5.95
N LYS A 46 -13.74 -6.74 -5.33
CA LYS A 46 -14.32 -6.37 -4.04
C LYS A 46 -13.25 -6.32 -2.94
N VAL A 47 -12.40 -7.34 -2.90
CA VAL A 47 -11.28 -7.44 -1.95
C VAL A 47 -10.28 -6.30 -2.18
N VAL A 48 -9.91 -6.03 -3.43
CA VAL A 48 -8.97 -4.94 -3.75
C VAL A 48 -9.56 -3.58 -3.38
N LYS A 49 -10.85 -3.35 -3.63
CA LYS A 49 -11.51 -2.09 -3.30
C LYS A 49 -11.49 -1.83 -1.79
N ASP A 50 -11.93 -2.81 -1.01
CA ASP A 50 -12.00 -2.70 0.45
C ASP A 50 -10.58 -2.50 1.04
N PHE A 51 -9.60 -3.25 0.52
CA PHE A 51 -8.19 -3.12 0.88
C PHE A 51 -7.62 -1.70 0.66
N ILE A 52 -7.88 -1.11 -0.52
CA ILE A 52 -7.37 0.23 -0.85
C ILE A 52 -8.06 1.32 -0.03
N GLU A 53 -9.36 1.22 0.21
CA GLU A 53 -10.11 2.22 1.00
C GLU A 53 -9.61 2.26 2.45
N GLU A 54 -9.34 1.10 3.06
CA GLU A 54 -8.78 1.05 4.41
C GLU A 54 -7.38 1.66 4.49
N ILE A 55 -6.49 1.31 3.55
CA ILE A 55 -5.14 1.88 3.52
C ILE A 55 -5.20 3.38 3.30
N ARG A 56 -6.08 3.86 2.42
CA ARG A 56 -6.26 5.29 2.18
C ARG A 56 -6.66 6.03 3.46
N SER A 57 -7.61 5.48 4.21
CA SER A 57 -8.06 6.07 5.48
C SER A 57 -6.94 6.16 6.51
N GLN A 58 -6.04 5.18 6.56
CA GLN A 58 -4.93 5.16 7.51
C GLN A 58 -3.73 6.00 7.04
N ALA A 59 -3.41 5.98 5.74
CA ALA A 59 -2.25 6.65 5.15
C ALA A 59 -2.42 8.17 5.03
N VAL A 60 -3.66 8.65 4.88
CA VAL A 60 -3.99 10.10 4.85
C VAL A 60 -4.14 10.68 6.27
N GLY A 61 -4.06 9.83 7.30
CA GLY A 61 -4.10 10.27 8.69
C GLY A 61 -2.92 11.20 9.03
N ARG A 62 -3.19 12.21 9.86
CA ARG A 62 -2.18 13.17 10.36
C ARG A 62 -0.96 12.47 10.97
N GLU A 63 -1.16 11.36 11.67
CA GLU A 63 -0.08 10.55 12.26
C GLU A 63 0.94 10.01 11.25
N VAL A 64 0.53 9.77 9.99
CA VAL A 64 1.44 9.30 8.94
C VAL A 64 2.15 10.46 8.28
N LEU A 65 1.45 11.58 8.05
CA LEU A 65 2.00 12.76 7.39
C LEU A 65 2.96 13.55 8.28
N GLU A 66 2.73 13.57 9.60
CA GLU A 66 3.58 14.27 10.58
C GLU A 66 4.74 13.40 11.11
N SER A 67 4.84 12.16 10.62
CA SER A 67 5.90 11.23 11.00
C SER A 67 7.24 11.59 10.39
N ILE A 68 8.33 11.24 11.10
CA ILE A 68 9.71 11.41 10.65
C ILE A 68 10.01 10.51 9.43
N THR A 69 9.30 9.38 9.29
CA THR A 69 9.49 8.40 8.20
C THR A 69 8.16 8.00 7.55
N PRO A 70 7.48 8.93 6.85
CA PRO A 70 6.13 8.71 6.34
C PRO A 70 6.08 7.57 5.30
N GLY A 71 7.09 7.47 4.44
CA GLY A 71 7.22 6.40 3.43
C GLY A 71 7.24 5.01 4.04
N GLN A 72 7.96 4.83 5.15
CA GLN A 72 8.07 3.54 5.81
C GLN A 72 6.80 3.16 6.58
N GLN A 73 6.08 4.15 7.09
CA GLN A 73 4.81 3.96 7.79
C GLN A 73 3.70 3.53 6.81
N VAL A 74 3.65 4.11 5.60
CA VAL A 74 2.74 3.63 4.54
C VAL A 74 3.05 2.19 4.13
N VAL A 75 4.33 1.84 3.96
CA VAL A 75 4.73 0.46 3.65
C VAL A 75 4.26 -0.51 4.74
N LYS A 76 4.40 -0.11 6.02
CA LYS A 76 3.93 -0.91 7.15
C LYS A 76 2.41 -1.11 7.11
N ILE A 77 1.63 -0.05 6.89
CA ILE A 77 0.17 -0.13 6.76
C ILE A 77 -0.24 -1.12 5.66
N VAL A 78 0.39 -1.02 4.49
CA VAL A 78 0.10 -1.92 3.36
C VAL A 78 0.44 -3.37 3.73
N HIS A 79 1.60 -3.60 4.34
CA HIS A 79 2.02 -4.93 4.79
C HIS A 79 1.04 -5.52 5.81
N ASP A 80 0.66 -4.77 6.84
CA ASP A 80 -0.23 -5.23 7.90
C ASP A 80 -1.61 -5.59 7.32
N ARG A 81 -2.13 -4.80 6.38
CA ARG A 81 -3.36 -5.14 5.66
C ARG A 81 -3.23 -6.36 4.75
N LEU A 82 -2.07 -6.59 4.14
CA LEU A 82 -1.84 -7.80 3.34
C LEU A 82 -1.82 -9.05 4.24
N VAL A 83 -1.19 -8.95 5.42
CA VAL A 83 -1.18 -10.02 6.42
C VAL A 83 -2.61 -10.33 6.89
N ASP A 84 -3.40 -9.31 7.21
CA ASP A 84 -4.81 -9.48 7.59
C ASP A 84 -5.62 -10.16 6.48
N LEU A 85 -5.43 -9.74 5.22
CA LEU A 85 -6.13 -10.27 4.05
C LEU A 85 -5.78 -11.74 3.77
N LEU A 86 -4.53 -12.14 4.02
CA LEU A 86 -4.05 -13.51 3.86
C LEU A 86 -4.34 -14.40 5.09
N GLY A 87 -5.09 -13.90 6.08
CA GLY A 87 -5.55 -14.69 7.22
C GLY A 87 -4.63 -14.64 8.45
N GLY A 88 -3.78 -13.63 8.56
CA GLY A 88 -2.81 -13.44 9.63
C GLY A 88 -3.38 -13.05 11.00
N LYS A 89 -4.42 -13.75 11.45
CA LYS A 89 -4.76 -14.03 12.86
C LYS A 89 -5.51 -15.36 12.90
N SER A 90 -4.78 -16.45 13.06
CA SER A 90 -5.27 -17.74 13.53
C SER A 90 -4.43 -18.15 14.73
#